data_AF-A0A356BYC5-F1
#
_entry.id   AF-A0A356BYC5-F1
#
_cell.length_a   1.000
_cell.length_b   1.000
_cell.length_c   1.000
_cell.angle_alpha   90.00
_cell.angle_beta   90.00
_cell.angle_gamma   90.00
#
_symmetry.space_group_name_H-M   'P 1'
#
loop_
_entity.id
_entity.type
_entity.pdbx_description
1 polymer ?
#
loop_
_entity_poly.entity_id
_entity_poly.type
_entity_poly.pdbx_seq_one_letter_code
_entity_poly.pdbx_strand_id
1 'polypeptide(L)'
;AVTRLVPGVLGDETSAKQDSFQDGLLDYPHYTRPAEFRGMCVPEVLLSGHHGNIARYRLKEALRRTFLRRPDLLEKKDLSTEERQLLQELAKEYSAEGRVNTNECD
;
A
#
# COMPACT_ATOMS: atom_id res chain seq x y z
N ALA A 1 -10.93 10.72 -20.34
CA ALA A 1 -9.80 11.23 -19.54
C ALA A 1 -8.64 11.55 -20.49
N VAL A 2 -8.43 12.83 -20.84
CA VAL A 2 -7.38 13.25 -21.82
C VAL A 2 -6.64 14.53 -21.36
N THR A 3 -7.01 15.15 -20.24
CA THR A 3 -6.53 16.49 -19.87
C THR A 3 -5.33 16.54 -18.90
N ARG A 4 -4.75 15.39 -18.49
CA ARG A 4 -3.62 15.35 -17.53
C ARG A 4 -2.22 15.53 -18.15
N LEU A 5 -2.11 15.65 -19.47
CA LEU A 5 -0.85 15.76 -20.20
C LEU A 5 -0.59 17.18 -20.71
N VAL A 6 -0.94 18.21 -19.94
CA VAL A 6 -0.49 19.58 -20.23
C VAL A 6 0.84 19.81 -19.50
N PRO A 7 1.97 19.94 -20.21
CA PRO A 7 3.26 20.17 -19.58
C PRO A 7 3.29 21.57 -18.98
N GLY A 8 3.56 21.67 -17.66
CA GLY A 8 3.77 22.96 -16.97
C GLY A 8 2.98 23.20 -15.68
N VAL A 9 2.19 22.25 -15.17
CA VAL A 9 1.32 22.47 -13.98
C VAL A 9 1.58 21.51 -12.81
N LEU A 10 2.48 20.53 -12.97
CA LEU A 10 2.88 19.66 -11.86
C LEU A 10 4.16 20.19 -11.22
N GLY A 11 3.99 20.96 -10.13
CA GLY A 11 5.05 21.09 -9.14
C GLY A 11 5.38 19.69 -8.60
N ASP A 12 6.67 19.35 -8.63
CA ASP A 12 7.29 18.07 -8.28
C ASP A 12 7.04 16.89 -9.26
N GLU A 13 8.01 16.73 -10.17
CA GLU A 13 8.16 15.60 -11.12
C GLU A 13 8.29 14.23 -10.43
N THR A 14 8.49 14.18 -9.10
CA THR A 14 8.54 12.96 -8.31
C THR A 14 7.16 12.37 -8.01
N SER A 15 6.08 13.16 -8.10
CA SER A 15 4.72 12.68 -7.83
C SER A 15 4.19 11.76 -8.95
N ALA A 16 4.66 11.96 -10.18
CA ALA A 16 4.24 11.17 -11.35
C ALA A 16 4.89 9.77 -11.44
N LYS A 17 5.95 9.49 -10.67
CA LYS A 17 6.60 8.16 -10.61
C LYS A 17 6.06 7.25 -9.51
N GLN A 18 5.03 7.70 -8.78
CA GLN A 18 4.26 6.87 -7.86
C GLN A 18 2.81 6.77 -8.32
N ASP A 19 2.59 6.85 -9.64
CA ASP A 19 1.25 6.73 -10.21
C ASP A 19 0.70 5.32 -9.95
N SER A 20 -0.57 5.25 -9.56
CA SER A 20 -1.28 4.12 -8.93
C SER A 20 -1.40 2.83 -9.78
N PHE A 21 -0.61 2.69 -10.84
CA PHE A 21 -0.65 1.59 -11.80
C PHE A 21 0.73 1.04 -12.21
N GLN A 22 1.82 1.48 -11.59
CA GLN A 22 3.16 1.20 -12.13
C GLN A 22 3.49 -0.31 -12.21
N ASP A 23 2.85 -1.17 -11.40
CA ASP A 23 3.20 -2.61 -11.33
C ASP A 23 2.01 -3.56 -11.22
N GLY A 24 0.81 -3.16 -11.66
CA GLY A 24 -0.39 -4.03 -11.65
C GLY A 24 -0.96 -4.34 -10.26
N LEU A 25 -0.51 -3.66 -9.20
CA LEU A 25 -1.06 -3.73 -7.85
C LEU A 25 -2.03 -2.57 -7.59
N LEU A 26 -2.95 -2.77 -6.65
CA LEU A 26 -3.76 -1.69 -6.10
C LEU A 26 -2.91 -0.78 -5.21
N ASP A 27 -3.27 0.50 -5.18
CA ASP A 27 -2.58 1.51 -4.39
C ASP A 27 -2.66 1.24 -2.87
N TYR A 28 -1.60 1.58 -2.15
CA TYR A 28 -1.50 1.42 -0.70
C TYR A 28 -2.32 2.51 0.04
N PRO A 29 -2.64 2.34 1.34
CA PRO A 29 -3.33 3.38 2.10
C PRO A 29 -2.40 4.58 2.33
N HIS A 30 -2.88 5.76 1.97
CA HIS A 30 -2.18 7.03 2.18
C HIS A 30 -2.66 7.67 3.47
N TYR A 31 -1.70 8.08 4.31
CA TYR A 31 -1.97 8.73 5.59
C TYR A 31 -1.47 10.17 5.54
N THR A 32 -2.26 11.07 6.11
CA THR A 32 -1.90 12.48 6.28
C THR A 32 -2.22 12.91 7.71
N ARG A 33 -1.70 14.06 8.11
CA ARG A 33 -2.00 14.63 9.43
C ARG A 33 -3.51 14.93 9.53
N PRO A 34 -4.13 14.74 10.72
CA PRO A 34 -3.56 14.37 12.02
C PRO A 34 -3.18 12.88 12.16
N ALA A 35 -2.29 12.55 13.10
CA ALA A 35 -1.80 11.18 13.33
C ALA A 35 -2.89 10.19 13.82
N GLU A 36 -3.99 10.73 14.34
CA GLU A 36 -5.19 9.99 14.67
C GLU A 36 -6.36 10.67 13.97
N PHE A 37 -7.15 9.87 13.24
CA PHE A 37 -8.36 10.37 12.58
C PHE A 37 -9.49 9.36 12.73
N ARG A 38 -10.53 9.75 13.49
CA ARG A 38 -11.74 8.93 13.75
C ARG A 38 -11.42 7.57 14.39
N GLY A 39 -10.52 7.55 15.38
CA GLY A 39 -10.06 6.31 16.02
C GLY A 39 -9.12 5.47 15.16
N MET A 40 -8.80 5.91 13.93
CA MET A 40 -7.78 5.29 13.09
C MET A 40 -6.43 5.94 13.30
N CYS A 41 -5.48 5.17 13.82
CA CYS A 41 -4.11 5.62 14.02
C CYS A 41 -3.22 5.35 12.81
N VAL A 42 -2.33 6.30 12.55
CA VAL A 42 -1.28 6.11 11.55
C VAL A 42 -0.34 5.01 12.02
N PRO A 43 -0.05 3.99 11.20
CA PRO A 43 0.89 2.93 11.52
C PRO A 43 2.23 3.48 12.04
N GLU A 44 2.74 2.94 13.15
CA GLU A 44 4.00 3.38 13.76
C GLU A 44 5.19 3.33 12.78
N VAL A 45 5.17 2.38 11.84
CA VAL A 45 6.16 2.27 10.77
C VAL A 45 6.26 3.53 9.92
N LEU A 46 5.13 4.22 9.70
CA LEU A 46 5.10 5.50 8.96
C LEU A 46 5.55 6.69 9.82
N LEU A 47 5.49 6.57 11.15
CA LEU A 47 5.97 7.59 12.09
C LEU A 47 7.48 7.46 12.37
N SER A 48 8.05 6.27 12.18
CA SER A 48 9.45 5.97 12.51
C SER A 48 10.51 6.64 11.63
N GLY A 49 10.13 7.18 10.46
CA GLY A 49 11.06 7.79 9.50
C GLY A 49 11.99 6.80 8.78
N HIS A 50 11.87 5.50 9.02
CA HIS A 50 12.68 4.47 8.36
C HIS A 50 12.20 4.21 6.93
N HIS A 51 12.79 4.90 5.94
CA HIS A 51 12.40 4.80 4.53
C HIS A 51 12.31 3.36 4.00
N GLY A 52 13.22 2.46 4.39
CA GLY A 52 13.17 1.04 3.99
C GLY A 52 11.94 0.30 4.54
N ASN A 53 11.63 0.51 5.82
CA ASN A 53 10.45 -0.09 6.46
C ASN A 53 9.16 0.50 5.90
N ILE A 54 9.15 1.80 5.61
CA ILE A 54 8.03 2.49 4.96
C ILE A 54 7.79 1.92 3.56
N ALA A 55 8.84 1.71 2.77
CA ALA A 55 8.73 1.14 1.43
C ALA A 55 8.18 -0.30 1.47
N ARG A 56 8.73 -1.14 2.36
CA ARG A 56 8.25 -2.51 2.57
C ARG A 56 6.81 -2.55 3.06
N TYR A 57 6.43 -1.65 3.98
CA TYR A 57 5.07 -1.52 4.46
C TYR A 57 4.09 -1.12 3.35
N ARG A 58 4.45 -0.12 2.53
CA ARG A 58 3.65 0.31 1.39
C ARG A 58 3.44 -0.84 0.39
N LEU A 59 4.49 -1.61 0.10
CA LEU A 59 4.41 -2.79 -0.78
C LEU A 59 3.51 -3.87 -0.16
N LYS A 60 3.67 -4.18 1.13
CA LYS A 60 2.85 -5.16 1.84
C LYS A 60 1.37 -4.78 1.82
N GLU A 61 1.04 -3.51 2.07
CA GLU A 61 -0.35 -3.04 2.04
C GLU A 61 -0.95 -3.00 0.64
N ALA A 62 -0.16 -2.64 -0.39
CA ALA A 62 -0.59 -2.76 -1.79
C ALA A 62 -0.92 -4.21 -2.15
N LEU A 63 -0.05 -5.16 -1.80
CA LEU A 63 -0.26 -6.60 -2.00
C LEU A 63 -1.49 -7.09 -1.23
N ARG A 64 -1.65 -6.68 0.04
CA ARG A 64 -2.81 -7.02 0.87
C ARG A 64 -4.11 -6.56 0.24
N ARG A 65 -4.22 -5.30 -0.18
CA ARG A 65 -5.42 -4.77 -0.82
C ARG A 65 -5.71 -5.48 -2.14
N THR A 66 -4.66 -5.76 -2.92
CA THR A 66 -4.77 -6.50 -4.18
C THR A 66 -5.27 -7.92 -3.92
N PHE A 67 -4.67 -8.65 -2.98
CA PHE A 67 -5.07 -10.01 -2.60
C PHE A 67 -6.54 -10.08 -2.14
N LEU A 68 -6.99 -9.10 -1.34
CA LEU A 68 -8.35 -9.09 -0.79
C LEU A 68 -9.42 -8.66 -1.80
N ARG A 69 -9.10 -7.75 -2.72
CA ARG A 69 -10.09 -7.13 -3.63
C ARG A 69 -10.02 -7.64 -5.07
N ARG A 70 -8.80 -7.92 -5.54
CA ARG A 70 -8.47 -8.24 -6.94
C ARG A 70 -7.33 -9.27 -7.00
N PRO A 71 -7.51 -10.49 -6.46
CA PRO A 71 -6.49 -11.53 -6.52
C PRO A 71 -6.11 -11.91 -7.96
N ASP A 72 -7.03 -11.67 -8.91
CA ASP A 72 -6.82 -11.86 -10.36
C ASP A 72 -5.64 -11.05 -10.93
N LEU A 73 -5.29 -9.93 -10.29
CA LEU A 73 -4.13 -9.11 -10.70
C LEU A 73 -2.81 -9.75 -10.25
N LEU A 74 -2.79 -10.46 -9.13
CA LEU A 74 -1.60 -11.15 -8.62
C LEU A 74 -1.29 -12.40 -9.45
N GLU A 75 -2.32 -13.13 -9.90
CA GLU A 75 -2.15 -14.34 -10.72
C GLU A 75 -1.52 -14.06 -12.09
N LYS A 76 -1.76 -12.86 -12.64
CA LYS A 76 -1.25 -12.45 -13.95
C LYS A 76 0.12 -11.77 -13.87
N LYS A 77 0.64 -11.52 -12.66
CA LYS A 77 1.88 -10.78 -12.44
C LYS A 77 3.02 -11.74 -12.07
N ASP A 78 4.19 -11.47 -12.61
CA ASP A 78 5.43 -12.05 -12.12
C ASP A 78 5.84 -11.41 -10.80
N LEU A 79 5.49 -12.09 -9.70
CA LEU A 79 5.82 -11.63 -8.36
C LEU A 79 7.30 -11.83 -8.05
N SER A 80 7.94 -10.77 -7.54
CA SER A 80 9.32 -10.81 -7.06
C SER A 80 9.46 -11.67 -5.79
N THR A 81 10.70 -12.02 -5.43
CA THR A 81 10.96 -12.79 -4.20
C THR A 81 10.42 -12.10 -2.95
N GLU A 82 10.57 -10.77 -2.85
CA GLU A 82 10.05 -9.98 -1.74
C GLU A 82 8.52 -9.99 -1.71
N GLU A 83 7.86 -9.81 -2.86
CA GLU A 83 6.40 -9.83 -2.94
C GLU A 83 5.81 -11.19 -2.55
N ARG A 84 6.44 -12.29 -2.99
CA ARG A 84 6.05 -13.64 -2.60
C ARG A 84 6.20 -13.88 -1.10
N GLN A 85 7.29 -13.40 -0.49
CA GLN A 85 7.49 -13.48 0.95
C GLN A 85 6.41 -12.71 1.70
N LEU A 86 6.12 -11.46 1.29
CA LEU A 86 5.08 -10.64 1.89
C LEU A 86 3.68 -11.27 1.75
N LEU A 87 3.36 -11.88 0.59
CA LEU A 87 2.10 -12.60 0.40
C LEU A 87 1.98 -13.84 1.29
N GLN A 88 3.08 -14.57 1.51
CA GLN A 88 3.10 -15.70 2.44
C GLN A 88 2.92 -15.25 3.89
N GLU A 89 3.57 -14.15 4.29
CA GLU A 89 3.37 -13.50 5.59
C GLU A 89 1.89 -13.12 5.77
N LEU A 90 1.31 -12.43 4.79
CA LEU A 90 -0.11 -12.06 4.80
C LEU A 90 -1.03 -13.29 4.87
N ALA A 91 -0.77 -14.34 4.09
CA ALA A 91 -1.58 -15.55 4.14
C ALA A 91 -1.54 -16.21 5.54
N LYS A 92 -0.38 -16.21 6.20
CA LYS A 92 -0.23 -16.68 7.58
C LYS A 92 -1.00 -15.81 8.57
N GLU A 93 -0.85 -14.49 8.48
CA GLU A 93 -1.59 -13.52 9.31
C GLU A 93 -3.10 -13.75 9.18
N TYR A 94 -3.64 -13.81 7.95
CA TYR A 94 -5.06 -14.07 7.70
C TYR A 94 -5.54 -15.47 8.12
N SER A 95 -4.65 -16.47 8.14
CA SER A 95 -4.98 -17.82 8.63
C SER A 95 -5.01 -17.91 10.15
N ALA A 96 -4.21 -17.10 10.84
CA ALA A 96 -4.11 -17.06 12.29
C ALA A 96 -5.12 -16.09 12.92
N GLU A 97 -5.38 -14.95 12.26
CA GLU A 97 -6.27 -13.89 12.69
C GLU A 97 -7.60 -14.02 11.95
N GLY A 98 -8.48 -14.91 12.45
CA GLY A 98 -9.86 -15.00 12.00
C GLY A 98 -10.60 -13.68 12.22
N ARG A 99 -10.58 -12.79 11.21
CA ARG A 99 -11.31 -11.51 11.10
C ARG A 99 -11.05 -10.50 12.22
N VAL A 100 -10.46 -9.39 11.79
CA VAL A 100 -10.75 -7.97 12.10
C VAL A 100 -9.44 -7.27 12.42
N ASN A 101 -8.90 -6.56 11.42
CA ASN A 101 -7.89 -5.54 11.65
C ASN A 101 -8.64 -4.20 11.53
N THR A 102 -9.41 -3.87 12.56
CA THR A 102 -9.78 -2.48 12.80
C THR A 102 -8.50 -1.84 13.31
N ASN A 103 -7.96 -0.88 12.56
CA ASN A 103 -6.97 0.04 13.10
C ASN A 103 -7.69 0.92 14.15
N GLU A 104 -8.28 0.33 15.19
CA GLU A 104 -8.87 1.03 16.32
C GLU A 104 -7.74 1.33 17.30
N CYS A 105 -7.58 2.61 17.60
CA CYS A 105 -6.70 3.10 18.64
C CYS A 105 -7.41 2.94 19.99
N ASP A 106 -6.95 2.00 20.81
CA ASP A 106 -7.26 1.95 22.25
C ASP A 106 -6.23 2.78 23.05
#